data_AF-A0A1E7F6X1-F1
#
_entry.id   AF-A0A1E7F6X1-F1
#
_cell.length_a   1.000
_cell.length_b   1.000
_cell.length_c   1.000
_cell.angle_alpha   90.00
_cell.angle_beta   90.00
_cell.angle_gamma   90.00
#
_symmetry.space_group_name_H-M   'P 1'
#
loop_
_entity.id
_entity.type
_entity.pdbx_description
1 polymer ?
#
loop_
_entity_poly.entity_id
_entity_poly.type
_entity_poly.pdbx_seq_one_letter_code
_entity_poly.pdbx_strand_id
1 'polypeptide(L)'
;MDSSTTRRSMESILSKSIQLNNAGVVCLVENNNIEKAVKLFAMAFSNHEKLKLQANRMIISSSSSSRTTATAFNESSSPSPTQQQQQQQQQQQQQQRSRSTKKQPQHQQLNDLFVRYRHRSSSSSEEEDDNDVVFRDLIRLPSIEDIVLMMKCTNNNNSNSNSNAHNNSNNNTEEIEEHEYSQIIGFLSTCHTYNLALAHHLCGLELLRSTTSNSSSSSSNRNTHIFDRAGRLYELTMRLERTRSKLRQQQNQKQNNDDNNNNNNDINTWFTPQILLACLNNLAHLHYRTNNHIRSRTCYLQVQITTKKLWDLKRQQGEKAEVGINTNNNDDSDCDDDDDGIGDNYFSVFWTNACRGLSRLTASSSSSRSPPRSNNKQQHYVTKSSAAAAA
;
A
#
# COMPACT_ATOMS: atom_id res chain seq x y z
N MET A 1 30.31 7.96 -18.59
CA MET A 1 29.35 6.91 -19.00
C MET A 1 28.30 7.56 -19.86
N ASP A 2 27.87 6.90 -20.93
CA ASP A 2 26.82 7.42 -21.82
C ASP A 2 25.47 7.45 -21.07
N SER A 3 24.79 8.60 -21.10
CA SER A 3 23.47 8.84 -20.50
C SER A 3 22.45 7.79 -20.98
N SER A 4 22.55 7.39 -22.25
CA SER A 4 21.65 6.41 -22.87
C SER A 4 21.74 5.01 -22.24
N THR A 5 22.96 4.59 -21.87
CA THR A 5 23.21 3.27 -21.28
C THR A 5 22.67 3.20 -19.85
N THR A 6 22.84 4.29 -19.12
CA THR A 6 22.40 4.38 -17.72
C THR A 6 20.88 4.38 -17.64
N ARG A 7 20.21 5.09 -18.56
CA ARG A 7 18.74 5.10 -18.68
C ARG A 7 18.16 3.70 -18.97
N ARG A 8 18.67 2.99 -19.98
CA ARG A 8 18.24 1.62 -20.30
C ARG A 8 18.42 0.67 -19.12
N SER A 9 19.52 0.83 -18.36
CA SER A 9 19.75 0.05 -17.14
C SER A 9 18.67 0.31 -16.09
N MET A 10 18.24 1.56 -15.92
CA MET A 10 17.19 1.92 -14.96
C MET A 10 15.83 1.33 -15.36
N GLU A 11 15.44 1.49 -16.62
CA GLU A 11 14.18 0.94 -17.16
C GLU A 11 14.13 -0.58 -17.01
N SER A 12 15.27 -1.26 -17.24
CA SER A 12 15.38 -2.71 -17.01
C SER A 12 15.15 -3.10 -15.54
N ILE A 13 15.74 -2.36 -14.59
CA ILE A 13 15.56 -2.62 -13.16
C ILE A 13 14.12 -2.35 -12.73
N LEU A 14 13.53 -1.28 -13.27
CA LEU A 14 12.16 -0.86 -13.01
C LEU A 14 11.13 -1.87 -13.54
N SER A 15 11.28 -2.31 -14.79
CA SER A 15 10.46 -3.37 -15.37
C SER A 15 10.56 -4.65 -14.55
N LYS A 16 11.77 -5.00 -14.10
CA LYS A 16 11.99 -6.17 -13.24
C LYS A 16 11.34 -6.04 -11.87
N SER A 17 11.33 -4.86 -11.24
CA SER A 17 10.66 -4.68 -9.93
C SER A 17 9.14 -4.80 -10.05
N ILE A 18 8.55 -4.27 -11.13
CA ILE A 18 7.13 -4.41 -11.45
C ILE A 18 6.77 -5.89 -11.66
N GLN A 19 7.54 -6.61 -12.48
CA GLN A 19 7.32 -8.04 -12.74
C GLN A 19 7.40 -8.88 -11.45
N LEU A 20 8.40 -8.62 -10.60
CA LEU A 20 8.54 -9.32 -9.32
C LEU A 20 7.36 -9.04 -8.37
N ASN A 21 6.87 -7.80 -8.34
CA ASN A 21 5.67 -7.46 -7.57
C ASN A 21 4.46 -8.24 -8.06
N ASN A 22 4.20 -8.24 -9.36
CA ASN A 22 3.04 -8.95 -9.93
C ASN A 22 3.14 -10.46 -9.75
N ALA A 23 4.35 -11.03 -9.86
CA ALA A 23 4.59 -12.43 -9.53
C ALA A 23 4.29 -12.73 -8.05
N GLY A 24 4.61 -11.80 -7.14
CA GLY A 24 4.25 -11.89 -5.72
C GLY A 24 2.73 -11.89 -5.52
N VAL A 25 2.00 -11.02 -6.23
CA VAL A 25 0.52 -10.99 -6.21
C VAL A 25 -0.05 -12.32 -6.67
N VAL A 26 0.43 -12.87 -7.79
CA VAL A 26 0.02 -14.19 -8.31
C VAL A 26 0.29 -15.31 -7.29
N CYS A 27 1.44 -15.29 -6.61
CA CYS A 27 1.76 -16.29 -5.58
C CYS A 27 0.76 -16.25 -4.41
N LEU A 28 0.30 -15.07 -3.98
CA LEU A 28 -0.73 -14.97 -2.95
C LEU A 28 -2.10 -15.36 -3.49
N VAL A 29 -2.58 -14.68 -4.53
CA VAL A 29 -3.97 -14.77 -5.00
C VAL A 29 -4.31 -16.14 -5.58
N GLU A 30 -3.41 -16.70 -6.39
CA GLU A 30 -3.70 -17.93 -7.13
C GLU A 30 -3.19 -19.18 -6.40
N ASN A 31 -2.05 -19.06 -5.71
CA ASN A 31 -1.35 -20.21 -5.15
C ASN A 31 -1.40 -20.28 -3.62
N ASN A 32 -1.93 -19.24 -2.94
CA ASN A 32 -1.92 -19.12 -1.48
C ASN A 32 -0.52 -19.35 -0.86
N ASN A 33 0.55 -19.03 -1.61
CA ASN A 33 1.94 -19.30 -1.22
C ASN A 33 2.58 -18.03 -0.65
N ILE A 34 2.36 -17.82 0.65
CA ILE A 34 2.78 -16.61 1.37
C ILE A 34 4.30 -16.50 1.41
N GLU A 35 5.03 -17.58 1.69
CA GLU A 35 6.50 -17.56 1.78
C GLU A 35 7.15 -17.12 0.46
N LYS A 36 6.70 -17.70 -0.67
CA LYS A 36 7.20 -17.33 -2.00
C LYS A 36 6.85 -15.88 -2.33
N ALA A 37 5.66 -15.43 -1.98
CA ALA A 37 5.25 -14.04 -2.19
C ALA A 37 6.13 -13.05 -1.40
N VAL A 38 6.43 -13.32 -0.12
CA VAL A 38 7.34 -12.50 0.68
C VAL A 38 8.71 -12.37 0.01
N LYS A 39 9.27 -13.47 -0.51
CA LYS A 39 10.55 -13.44 -1.24
C LYS A 39 10.48 -12.55 -2.49
N LEU A 40 9.43 -12.70 -3.30
CA LEU A 40 9.23 -11.92 -4.52
C LEU A 40 9.04 -10.42 -4.24
N PHE A 41 8.22 -10.07 -3.24
CA PHE A 41 8.05 -8.67 -2.84
C PHE A 41 9.33 -8.08 -2.24
N ALA A 42 10.10 -8.86 -1.47
CA ALA A 42 11.38 -8.40 -0.95
C ALA A 42 12.39 -8.13 -2.07
N MET A 43 12.41 -8.97 -3.11
CA MET A 43 13.23 -8.75 -4.31
C MET A 43 12.78 -7.51 -5.09
N ALA A 44 11.47 -7.33 -5.28
CA ALA A 44 10.90 -6.14 -5.93
C ALA A 44 11.31 -4.86 -5.19
N PHE A 45 11.10 -4.83 -3.87
CA PHE A 45 11.50 -3.72 -3.01
C PHE A 45 13.01 -3.45 -3.07
N SER A 46 13.85 -4.49 -3.00
CA SER A 46 15.30 -4.33 -3.05
C SER A 46 15.80 -3.79 -4.40
N ASN A 47 15.20 -4.22 -5.51
CA ASN A 47 15.51 -3.67 -6.83
C ASN A 47 15.08 -2.20 -6.92
N HIS A 48 13.92 -1.86 -6.34
CA HIS A 48 13.44 -0.49 -6.30
C HIS A 48 14.34 0.43 -5.47
N GLU A 49 14.84 -0.03 -4.32
CA GLU A 49 15.80 0.75 -3.53
C GLU A 49 17.13 0.96 -4.27
N LYS A 50 17.61 -0.03 -5.02
CA LYS A 50 18.77 0.13 -5.91
C LYS A 50 18.50 1.18 -6.99
N LEU A 51 17.31 1.16 -7.58
CA LEU A 51 16.89 2.13 -8.59
C LEU A 51 16.89 3.56 -8.03
N LYS A 52 16.36 3.76 -6.82
CA LYS A 52 16.37 5.06 -6.13
C LYS A 52 17.79 5.59 -5.93
N LEU A 53 18.71 4.73 -5.50
CA LEU A 53 20.11 5.11 -5.32
C LEU A 53 20.76 5.50 -6.65
N GLN A 54 20.46 4.79 -7.74
CA GLN A 54 20.93 5.14 -9.07
C GLN A 54 20.34 6.46 -9.57
N ALA A 55 19.03 6.67 -9.37
CA ALA A 55 18.35 7.91 -9.74
C ALA A 55 18.99 9.12 -9.04
N ASN A 56 19.15 9.07 -7.72
CA ASN A 56 19.74 10.16 -6.95
C ASN A 56 21.16 10.51 -7.41
N ARG A 57 21.95 9.53 -7.84
CA ARG A 57 23.30 9.78 -8.38
C ARG A 57 23.27 10.55 -9.70
N MET A 58 22.25 10.34 -10.55
CA MET A 58 22.09 11.09 -11.79
C MET A 58 21.76 12.55 -11.53
N ILE A 59 20.81 12.82 -10.62
CA ILE A 59 20.41 14.18 -10.24
C ILE A 59 21.60 15.00 -9.71
N ILE A 60 22.43 14.38 -8.87
CA ILE A 60 23.63 15.03 -8.35
C ILE A 60 24.64 15.29 -9.47
N SER A 61 24.80 14.35 -10.39
CA SER A 61 25.76 14.49 -11.50
C SER A 61 25.33 15.58 -12.50
N SER A 62 24.03 15.68 -12.82
CA SER A 62 23.49 16.71 -13.72
C SER A 62 23.60 18.12 -13.14
N SER A 63 23.36 18.28 -11.83
CA SER A 63 23.46 19.58 -11.14
C SER A 63 24.89 20.11 -10.99
N SER A 64 25.90 19.23 -10.98
CA SER A 64 27.32 19.61 -10.85
C SER A 64 27.95 20.15 -12.14
N SER A 65 27.31 19.94 -13.30
CA SER A 65 27.84 20.37 -14.60
C SER A 65 27.58 21.86 -14.93
N SER A 66 26.89 22.60 -14.06
CA SER A 66 26.57 24.03 -14.24
C SER A 66 27.34 24.98 -13.31
N ARG A 67 28.38 24.51 -12.62
CA ARG A 67 29.24 25.38 -11.78
C ARG A 67 30.71 25.05 -11.98
N THR A 68 31.34 25.76 -12.92
CA THR A 68 32.79 25.85 -12.97
C THR A 68 33.20 27.29 -13.30
N THR A 69 33.25 28.14 -12.28
CA THR A 69 34.29 29.17 -12.21
C THR A 69 35.48 28.53 -11.52
N ALA A 70 36.59 28.49 -12.25
CA ALA A 70 37.83 27.82 -11.92
C ALA A 70 38.47 28.33 -10.62
N THR A 71 39.04 27.40 -9.86
CA THR A 71 40.36 27.59 -9.23
C THR A 71 41.10 26.25 -9.24
N ALA A 72 42.23 26.25 -9.94
CA ALA A 72 43.14 25.13 -10.10
C ALA A 72 43.89 24.85 -8.79
N PHE A 73 44.13 23.58 -8.49
CA PHE A 73 45.35 23.14 -7.80
C PHE A 73 45.70 21.69 -8.19
N ASN A 74 46.91 21.55 -8.73
CA ASN A 74 47.76 20.35 -8.83
C ASN A 74 47.83 19.61 -7.46
N GLU A 75 48.16 18.32 -7.29
CA GLU A 75 49.19 17.52 -7.96
C GLU A 75 49.04 16.02 -7.58
N SER A 76 49.30 15.12 -8.55
CA SER A 76 50.03 13.83 -8.47
C SER A 76 49.68 12.73 -7.43
N SER A 77 49.31 11.53 -7.92
CA SER A 77 50.12 10.29 -7.91
C SER A 77 49.28 9.00 -7.76
N SER A 78 49.31 8.15 -8.80
CA SER A 78 48.97 6.71 -8.76
C SER A 78 50.25 5.87 -8.48
N PRO A 79 50.22 4.55 -8.17
CA PRO A 79 49.80 3.51 -9.14
C PRO A 79 49.09 2.25 -8.58
N SER A 80 48.43 1.52 -9.49
CA SER A 80 47.87 0.16 -9.38
C SER A 80 48.95 -0.94 -9.28
N PRO A 81 48.59 -2.22 -9.02
CA PRO A 81 48.29 -3.21 -10.09
C PRO A 81 47.26 -4.29 -9.65
N THR A 82 46.82 -5.36 -10.35
CA THR A 82 46.55 -5.79 -11.74
C THR A 82 46.00 -7.24 -11.66
N GLN A 83 44.99 -7.61 -12.48
CA GLN A 83 44.61 -8.93 -13.05
C GLN A 83 44.08 -10.15 -12.25
N GLN A 84 42.95 -10.70 -12.73
CA GLN A 84 42.65 -12.10 -13.22
C GLN A 84 41.10 -12.26 -13.24
N GLN A 85 40.34 -12.42 -14.33
CA GLN A 85 40.26 -13.37 -15.47
C GLN A 85 39.92 -14.83 -15.09
N GLN A 86 38.64 -15.26 -15.25
CA GLN A 86 38.17 -16.34 -16.15
C GLN A 86 36.80 -17.00 -15.80
N GLN A 87 35.99 -17.16 -16.86
CA GLN A 87 35.09 -18.28 -17.27
C GLN A 87 33.96 -18.84 -16.36
N GLN A 88 32.72 -18.82 -16.88
CA GLN A 88 32.11 -20.02 -17.53
C GLN A 88 30.79 -19.70 -18.28
N GLN A 89 30.68 -20.29 -19.47
CA GLN A 89 29.50 -20.39 -20.35
C GLN A 89 28.81 -21.77 -20.18
N GLN A 90 27.59 -21.86 -20.74
CA GLN A 90 26.68 -23.03 -20.90
C GLN A 90 25.68 -23.23 -19.74
N GLN A 91 24.37 -23.38 -19.95
CA GLN A 91 23.66 -24.13 -20.99
C GLN A 91 22.40 -23.43 -21.54
N GLN A 92 22.15 -23.66 -22.82
CA GLN A 92 20.89 -23.46 -23.53
C GLN A 92 20.08 -24.77 -23.60
N GLN A 93 18.76 -24.59 -23.80
CA GLN A 93 17.78 -25.51 -24.38
C GLN A 93 17.17 -26.62 -23.51
N GLN A 94 15.93 -26.38 -23.08
CA GLN A 94 14.81 -27.24 -23.47
C GLN A 94 13.53 -26.39 -23.56
N GLN A 95 13.10 -26.12 -24.80
CA GLN A 95 11.73 -25.76 -25.14
C GLN A 95 10.94 -27.05 -25.34
N GLN A 96 9.81 -27.23 -24.65
CA GLN A 96 8.63 -27.85 -25.24
C GLN A 96 7.33 -27.20 -24.72
N ARG A 97 6.71 -26.46 -25.65
CA ARG A 97 5.28 -26.36 -25.95
C ARG A 97 4.26 -26.56 -24.82
N SER A 98 3.59 -25.46 -24.45
CA SER A 98 2.18 -25.48 -24.05
C SER A 98 1.43 -24.33 -24.73
N ARG A 99 0.36 -24.71 -25.43
CA ARG A 99 -0.53 -23.89 -26.25
C ARG A 99 -1.10 -22.71 -25.46
N SER A 100 -0.85 -21.48 -25.91
CA SER A 100 -1.56 -20.29 -25.40
C SER A 100 -2.84 -20.07 -26.17
N THR A 101 -3.97 -20.17 -25.48
CA THR A 101 -5.22 -19.53 -25.93
C THR A 101 -5.08 -18.04 -25.67
N LYS A 102 -4.76 -17.27 -26.71
CA LYS A 102 -4.82 -15.80 -26.71
C LYS A 102 -6.27 -15.38 -26.43
N LYS A 103 -6.59 -15.09 -25.16
CA LYS A 103 -7.67 -14.15 -24.83
C LYS A 103 -7.09 -12.74 -25.02
N GLN A 104 -7.80 -11.91 -25.78
CA GLN A 104 -7.50 -10.48 -25.89
C GLN A 104 -7.44 -9.87 -24.48
N PRO A 105 -6.48 -8.96 -24.20
CA PRO A 105 -6.50 -8.20 -22.95
C PRO A 105 -7.74 -7.33 -22.96
N GLN A 106 -8.71 -7.65 -22.11
CA GLN A 106 -9.75 -6.69 -21.73
C GLN A 106 -9.02 -5.47 -21.16
N HIS A 107 -9.37 -4.28 -21.65
CA HIS A 107 -8.95 -3.01 -21.05
C HIS A 107 -9.34 -3.04 -19.57
N GLN A 108 -8.38 -3.37 -18.73
CA GLN A 108 -8.55 -3.38 -17.29
C GLN A 108 -8.80 -1.91 -16.92
N GLN A 109 -9.98 -1.60 -16.41
CA GLN A 109 -10.29 -0.23 -16.00
C GLN A 109 -9.18 0.21 -15.05
N LEU A 110 -8.56 1.36 -15.36
CA LEU A 110 -7.41 1.96 -14.67
C LEU A 110 -7.62 2.15 -13.15
N ASN A 111 -8.84 1.95 -12.66
CA ASN A 111 -9.25 2.11 -11.28
C ASN A 111 -9.14 0.83 -10.43
N ASP A 112 -8.87 -0.35 -11.01
CA ASP A 112 -8.80 -1.62 -10.25
C ASP A 112 -7.37 -2.13 -10.05
N LEU A 113 -6.51 -1.29 -9.46
CA LEU A 113 -5.16 -1.68 -9.05
C LEU A 113 -5.17 -2.65 -7.86
N PHE A 114 -6.25 -2.69 -7.10
CA PHE A 114 -6.39 -3.52 -5.90
C PHE A 114 -6.98 -4.88 -6.25
N VAL A 115 -6.14 -5.92 -6.15
CA VAL A 115 -6.57 -7.30 -6.35
C VAL A 115 -6.92 -7.92 -5.00
N ARG A 116 -8.19 -8.27 -4.84
CA ARG A 116 -8.70 -8.89 -3.62
C ARG A 116 -8.08 -10.26 -3.37
N TYR A 117 -7.34 -10.40 -2.27
CA TYR A 117 -6.84 -11.69 -1.80
C TYR A 117 -7.92 -12.39 -0.98
N ARG A 118 -8.57 -13.40 -1.58
CA ARG A 118 -9.50 -14.30 -0.89
C ARG A 118 -8.71 -15.46 -0.28
N HIS A 119 -8.55 -15.44 1.04
CA HIS A 119 -7.98 -16.58 1.74
C HIS A 119 -8.95 -17.77 1.65
N ARG A 120 -8.55 -18.85 0.99
CA ARG A 120 -9.33 -20.09 0.95
C ARG A 120 -9.16 -20.82 2.28
N SER A 121 -9.93 -20.42 3.30
CA SER A 121 -10.07 -21.22 4.51
C SER A 121 -11.07 -22.34 4.22
N SER A 122 -10.59 -23.56 4.01
CA SER A 122 -11.44 -24.74 3.77
C SER A 122 -12.11 -25.29 5.03
N SER A 123 -12.03 -24.59 6.16
CA SER A 123 -12.49 -25.06 7.47
C SER A 123 -13.68 -24.21 7.93
N SER A 124 -14.87 -24.80 7.90
CA SER A 124 -16.16 -24.23 8.30
C SER A 124 -16.33 -24.06 9.82
N SER A 125 -15.24 -23.84 10.55
CA SER A 125 -15.26 -23.64 11.99
C SER A 125 -15.45 -22.17 12.30
N GLU A 126 -16.37 -21.85 13.21
CA GLU A 126 -16.85 -20.53 13.68
C GLU A 126 -15.76 -19.53 14.15
N GLU A 127 -14.47 -19.81 13.97
CA GLU A 127 -13.34 -18.89 14.17
C GLU A 127 -13.18 -17.86 13.03
N GLU A 128 -14.17 -17.72 12.13
CA GLU A 128 -14.15 -16.75 11.02
C GLU A 128 -14.06 -15.29 11.48
N ASP A 129 -14.48 -15.00 12.71
CA ASP A 129 -14.57 -13.63 13.21
C ASP A 129 -13.19 -12.93 13.16
N ASP A 130 -12.11 -13.63 13.49
CA ASP A 130 -10.81 -12.99 13.68
C ASP A 130 -10.04 -12.64 12.40
N ASN A 131 -10.47 -13.17 11.25
CA ASN A 131 -9.83 -12.96 9.94
C ASN A 131 -10.42 -11.79 9.13
N ASP A 132 -11.61 -11.34 9.49
CA ASP A 132 -12.42 -10.38 8.72
C ASP A 132 -11.91 -8.93 8.79
N VAL A 133 -11.10 -8.59 9.80
CA VAL A 133 -10.73 -7.19 10.06
C VAL A 133 -9.45 -6.78 9.33
N VAL A 134 -8.67 -7.74 8.80
CA VAL A 134 -7.47 -7.43 8.01
C VAL A 134 -7.88 -7.04 6.60
N PHE A 135 -7.38 -5.89 6.13
CA PHE A 135 -7.54 -5.48 4.75
C PHE A 135 -6.47 -6.15 3.88
N ARG A 136 -6.90 -6.94 2.89
CA ARG A 136 -6.05 -7.92 2.19
C ARG A 136 -5.83 -7.61 0.71
N ASP A 137 -6.36 -6.52 0.19
CA ASP A 137 -6.27 -6.27 -1.24
C ASP A 137 -4.84 -5.84 -1.59
N LEU A 138 -4.26 -6.50 -2.59
CA LEU A 138 -2.89 -6.30 -3.04
C LEU A 138 -2.84 -5.32 -4.19
N ILE A 139 -1.76 -4.56 -4.32
CA ILE A 139 -1.59 -3.64 -5.46
C ILE A 139 -0.93 -4.40 -6.62
N ARG A 140 -1.69 -4.67 -7.69
CA ARG A 140 -1.15 -5.13 -8.96
C ARG A 140 -0.69 -3.91 -9.75
N LEU A 141 0.58 -3.92 -10.16
CA LEU A 141 1.16 -2.81 -10.91
C LEU A 141 0.92 -3.02 -12.40
N PRO A 142 0.46 -2.00 -13.14
CA PRO A 142 0.33 -2.10 -14.59
C PRO A 142 1.71 -2.06 -15.25
N SER A 143 1.77 -2.14 -16.58
CA SER A 143 3.05 -2.07 -17.30
C SER A 143 3.74 -0.72 -17.07
N ILE A 144 5.04 -0.62 -17.34
CA ILE A 144 5.75 0.65 -17.15
C ILE A 144 5.18 1.74 -18.08
N GLU A 145 4.78 1.34 -19.30
CA GLU A 145 4.15 2.21 -20.30
C GLU A 145 2.81 2.74 -19.79
N ASP A 146 1.99 1.87 -19.17
CA ASP A 146 0.72 2.25 -18.58
C ASP A 146 0.91 3.17 -17.37
N ILE A 147 1.91 2.93 -16.53
CA ILE A 147 2.22 3.80 -15.38
C ILE A 147 2.62 5.20 -15.87
N VAL A 148 3.44 5.28 -16.92
CA VAL A 148 3.82 6.56 -17.53
C VAL A 148 2.59 7.27 -18.07
N LEU A 149 1.71 6.55 -18.79
CA LEU A 149 0.47 7.09 -19.31
C LEU A 149 -0.45 7.60 -18.19
N MET A 150 -0.62 6.83 -17.11
CA MET A 150 -1.39 7.22 -15.93
C MET A 150 -0.91 8.52 -15.31
N MET A 151 0.40 8.69 -15.18
CA MET A 151 0.99 9.91 -14.61
C MET A 151 0.82 11.11 -15.55
N LYS A 152 0.94 10.90 -16.87
CA LYS A 152 0.75 11.95 -17.88
C LYS A 152 -0.70 12.43 -17.97
N CYS A 153 -1.67 11.52 -17.96
CA CYS A 153 -3.10 11.87 -17.95
C CYS A 153 -3.53 12.62 -16.69
N THR A 154 -2.78 12.47 -15.59
CA THR A 154 -3.02 13.22 -14.35
C THR A 154 -2.56 14.69 -14.46
N ASN A 155 -1.57 14.99 -15.29
CA ASN A 155 -1.02 16.35 -15.46
C ASN A 155 -1.69 17.15 -16.60
N ASN A 156 -2.21 16.50 -17.65
CA ASN A 156 -2.66 17.17 -18.87
C ASN A 156 -4.09 17.75 -18.84
N ASN A 157 -4.83 17.62 -17.73
CA ASN A 157 -6.21 18.13 -17.65
C ASN A 157 -6.32 19.68 -17.59
N ASN A 158 -5.22 20.42 -17.74
CA ASN A 158 -5.23 21.90 -17.80
C ASN A 158 -4.71 22.49 -19.11
N SER A 159 -4.36 21.69 -20.13
CA SER A 159 -3.92 22.21 -21.43
C SER A 159 -5.04 22.16 -22.46
N ASN A 160 -6.16 22.82 -22.17
CA ASN A 160 -7.17 23.14 -23.18
C ASN A 160 -7.46 24.65 -23.17
N SER A 161 -6.40 25.44 -23.37
CA SER A 161 -6.52 26.84 -23.75
C SER A 161 -5.97 26.99 -25.16
N ASN A 162 -6.91 27.26 -26.08
CA ASN A 162 -6.72 27.70 -27.45
C ASN A 162 -5.35 28.33 -27.72
N SER A 163 -4.50 27.63 -28.47
CA SER A 163 -3.54 28.31 -29.33
C SER A 163 -3.37 27.53 -30.63
N ASN A 164 -3.82 28.15 -31.71
CA ASN A 164 -3.38 27.85 -33.06
C ASN A 164 -1.85 27.89 -33.08
N ALA A 165 -1.21 26.72 -33.12
CA ALA A 165 0.22 26.61 -33.37
C ALA A 165 0.44 25.53 -34.42
N HIS A 166 0.97 25.99 -35.55
CA HIS A 166 1.35 25.21 -36.72
C HIS A 166 2.12 23.93 -36.40
N ASN A 167 1.76 22.89 -37.14
CA ASN A 167 2.63 21.82 -37.66
C ASN A 167 4.11 21.95 -37.32
N ASN A 168 4.57 21.14 -36.37
CA ASN A 168 5.80 20.37 -36.56
C ASN A 168 5.73 19.07 -35.74
N SER A 169 4.96 18.12 -36.25
CA SER A 169 5.09 16.71 -35.87
C SER A 169 6.39 16.20 -36.47
N ASN A 170 7.42 15.99 -35.64
CA ASN A 170 8.42 14.96 -35.82
C ASN A 170 9.25 14.77 -34.54
N ASN A 171 9.14 13.57 -33.96
CA ASN A 171 10.04 12.92 -32.98
C ASN A 171 9.82 13.04 -31.45
N ASN A 172 8.58 13.16 -30.93
CA ASN A 172 8.36 13.21 -29.48
C ASN A 172 7.67 11.96 -28.90
N THR A 173 8.23 10.77 -29.15
CA THR A 173 7.91 9.56 -28.38
C THR A 173 9.20 9.12 -27.70
N GLU A 174 9.15 8.82 -26.39
CA GLU A 174 10.18 8.10 -25.60
C GLU A 174 11.13 8.89 -24.66
N GLU A 175 10.87 10.14 -24.29
CA GLU A 175 11.58 10.74 -23.15
C GLU A 175 10.64 11.03 -21.97
N ILE A 176 10.72 10.18 -20.94
CA ILE A 176 10.27 10.48 -19.57
C ILE A 176 11.20 11.57 -19.01
N GLU A 177 10.63 12.70 -18.60
CA GLU A 177 11.39 13.78 -17.95
C GLU A 177 11.85 13.37 -16.54
N GLU A 178 12.96 13.94 -16.05
CA GLU A 178 13.52 13.64 -14.70
C GLU A 178 12.46 13.76 -13.59
N HIS A 179 11.55 14.71 -13.76
CA HIS A 179 10.42 14.94 -12.86
C HIS A 179 9.40 13.79 -12.88
N GLU A 180 8.95 13.37 -14.06
CA GLU A 180 8.02 12.24 -14.24
C GLU A 180 8.63 10.97 -13.64
N TYR A 181 9.94 10.80 -13.85
CA TYR A 181 10.70 9.67 -13.33
C TYR A 181 10.72 9.63 -11.79
N SER A 182 10.89 10.79 -11.15
CA SER A 182 10.81 10.93 -9.68
C SER A 182 9.41 10.58 -9.15
N GLN A 183 8.35 11.01 -9.84
CA GLN A 183 6.97 10.68 -9.45
C GLN A 183 6.68 9.17 -9.56
N ILE A 184 7.12 8.53 -10.64
CA ILE A 184 7.00 7.07 -10.84
C ILE A 184 7.73 6.32 -9.74
N ILE A 185 8.97 6.72 -9.43
CA ILE A 185 9.74 6.13 -8.33
C ILE A 185 9.02 6.28 -7.00
N GLY A 186 8.48 7.46 -6.71
CA GLY A 186 7.72 7.72 -5.48
C GLY A 186 6.50 6.81 -5.37
N PHE A 187 5.72 6.70 -6.45
CA PHE A 187 4.54 5.84 -6.53
C PHE A 187 4.86 4.36 -6.29
N LEU A 188 5.87 3.84 -6.99
CA LEU A 188 6.28 2.45 -6.86
C LEU A 188 6.87 2.14 -5.49
N SER A 189 7.56 3.10 -4.87
CA SER A 189 8.06 2.95 -3.50
C SER A 189 6.91 2.64 -2.55
N THR A 190 5.80 3.37 -2.65
CA THR A 190 4.61 3.08 -1.84
C THR A 190 4.09 1.67 -2.12
N CYS A 191 3.86 1.33 -3.40
CA CYS A 191 3.20 0.07 -3.77
C CYS A 191 4.02 -1.16 -3.34
N HIS A 192 5.33 -1.15 -3.60
CA HIS A 192 6.23 -2.23 -3.19
C HIS A 192 6.31 -2.36 -1.67
N THR A 193 6.40 -1.24 -0.95
CA THR A 193 6.45 -1.25 0.52
C THR A 193 5.14 -1.79 1.10
N TYR A 194 4.00 -1.38 0.56
CA TYR A 194 2.68 -1.83 1.00
C TYR A 194 2.50 -3.34 0.81
N ASN A 195 2.74 -3.86 -0.40
CA ASN A 195 2.59 -5.29 -0.66
C ASN A 195 3.53 -6.14 0.19
N LEU A 196 4.76 -5.67 0.42
CA LEU A 196 5.70 -6.34 1.31
C LEU A 196 5.22 -6.31 2.78
N ALA A 197 4.65 -5.20 3.24
CA ALA A 197 4.04 -5.09 4.57
C ALA A 197 2.92 -6.12 4.75
N LEU A 198 2.01 -6.18 3.79
CA LEU A 198 0.88 -7.10 3.80
C LEU A 198 1.34 -8.56 3.77
N ALA A 199 2.32 -8.91 2.92
CA ALA A 199 2.85 -10.26 2.87
C ALA A 199 3.49 -10.69 4.21
N HIS A 200 4.23 -9.81 4.88
CA HIS A 200 4.74 -10.08 6.22
C HIS A 200 3.62 -10.23 7.25
N HIS A 201 2.59 -9.39 7.19
CA HIS A 201 1.43 -9.49 8.08
C HIS A 201 0.75 -10.85 7.92
N LEU A 202 0.44 -11.25 6.68
CA LEU A 202 -0.18 -12.54 6.38
C LEU A 202 0.69 -13.72 6.83
N CYS A 203 2.00 -13.64 6.63
CA CYS A 203 2.96 -14.64 7.13
C CYS A 203 2.92 -14.76 8.66
N GLY A 204 2.83 -13.63 9.38
CA GLY A 204 2.67 -13.63 10.82
C GLY A 204 1.38 -14.33 11.28
N LEU A 205 0.27 -14.13 10.56
CA LEU A 205 -1.00 -14.80 10.87
C LEU A 205 -0.93 -16.31 10.61
N GLU A 206 -0.33 -16.73 9.50
CA GLU A 206 -0.13 -18.14 9.18
C GLU A 206 0.70 -18.86 10.24
N LEU A 207 1.77 -18.21 10.71
CA LEU A 207 2.60 -18.75 11.79
C LEU A 207 1.84 -18.82 13.12
N LEU A 208 1.03 -17.81 13.47
CA LEU A 208 0.19 -17.86 14.67
C LEU A 208 -0.74 -19.07 14.64
N ARG A 209 -1.43 -19.30 13.52
CA ARG A 209 -2.35 -20.45 13.35
C ARG A 209 -1.62 -21.78 13.49
N SER A 210 -0.40 -21.85 12.95
CA SER A 210 0.46 -23.04 13.02
C SER A 210 0.99 -23.31 14.44
N THR A 211 1.12 -22.28 15.28
CA THR A 211 1.59 -22.42 16.67
C THR A 211 0.48 -22.78 17.64
N THR A 212 -0.76 -22.35 17.40
CA THR A 212 -1.91 -22.74 18.22
C THR A 212 -2.18 -24.26 18.14
N SER A 213 -1.80 -24.90 17.04
CA SER A 213 -1.93 -26.35 16.84
C SER A 213 -0.76 -27.16 17.41
N ASN A 214 0.39 -26.54 17.69
CA ASN A 214 1.60 -27.21 18.17
C ASN A 214 2.20 -26.44 19.36
N SER A 215 1.95 -26.92 20.57
CA SER A 215 2.33 -26.39 21.89
C SER A 215 3.85 -26.23 22.12
N SER A 216 4.53 -25.39 21.33
CA SER A 216 5.97 -25.16 21.41
C SER A 216 6.29 -23.70 21.76
N SER A 217 6.85 -23.53 22.97
CA SER A 217 7.13 -22.26 23.65
C SER A 217 8.23 -21.40 23.02
N SER A 218 8.94 -21.92 22.00
CA SER A 218 10.01 -21.21 21.29
C SER A 218 9.54 -20.36 20.10
N SER A 219 8.25 -20.43 19.74
CA SER A 219 7.69 -19.79 18.55
C SER A 219 7.31 -18.30 18.72
N SER A 220 7.10 -17.85 19.96
CA SER A 220 6.62 -16.49 20.28
C SER A 220 7.55 -15.37 19.77
N ASN A 221 8.88 -15.56 19.87
CA ASN A 221 9.85 -14.55 19.47
C ASN A 221 9.91 -14.34 17.94
N ARG A 222 9.76 -15.42 17.16
CA ARG A 222 9.79 -15.34 15.68
C ARG A 222 8.56 -14.63 15.12
N ASN A 223 7.39 -14.92 15.69
CA ASN A 223 6.12 -14.33 15.28
C ASN A 223 6.11 -12.81 15.53
N THR A 224 6.64 -12.39 16.68
CA THR A 224 6.75 -10.98 17.06
C THR A 224 7.60 -10.20 16.07
N HIS A 225 8.77 -10.73 15.67
CA HIS A 225 9.65 -10.08 14.70
C HIS A 225 8.99 -9.86 13.33
N ILE A 226 8.16 -10.80 12.88
CA ILE A 226 7.47 -10.70 11.58
C ILE A 226 6.40 -9.61 11.62
N PHE A 227 5.63 -9.51 12.71
CA PHE A 227 4.71 -8.40 12.89
C PHE A 227 5.44 -7.06 13.05
N ASP A 228 6.54 -6.99 13.79
CA ASP A 228 7.33 -5.76 13.90
C ASP A 228 7.83 -5.29 12.52
N ARG A 229 8.21 -6.23 11.65
CA ARG A 229 8.58 -5.92 10.27
C ARG A 229 7.40 -5.39 9.46
N ALA A 230 6.24 -6.04 9.53
CA ALA A 230 5.02 -5.57 8.86
C ALA A 230 4.63 -4.15 9.34
N GLY A 231 4.64 -3.91 10.66
CA GLY A 231 4.32 -2.63 11.26
C GLY A 231 5.23 -1.50 10.77
N ARG A 232 6.55 -1.72 10.78
CA ARG A 232 7.53 -0.75 10.25
C ARG A 232 7.30 -0.43 8.78
N LEU A 233 6.93 -1.43 7.97
CA LEU A 233 6.65 -1.23 6.55
C LEU A 233 5.34 -0.46 6.31
N TYR A 234 4.29 -0.70 7.10
CA TYR A 234 3.07 0.13 7.02
C TYR A 234 3.33 1.59 7.40
N GLU A 235 4.10 1.82 8.47
CA GLU A 235 4.51 3.17 8.83
C GLU A 235 5.33 3.85 7.72
N LEU A 236 6.28 3.11 7.13
CA LEU A 236 7.07 3.60 6.00
C LEU A 236 6.16 3.95 4.80
N THR A 237 5.20 3.08 4.48
CA THR A 237 4.22 3.31 3.41
C THR A 237 3.46 4.61 3.63
N MET A 238 2.94 4.84 4.84
CA MET A 238 2.26 6.10 5.17
C MET A 238 3.18 7.32 5.11
N ARG A 239 4.45 7.19 5.51
CA ARG A 239 5.44 8.28 5.38
C ARG A 239 5.70 8.61 3.90
N LEU A 240 5.87 7.59 3.06
CA LEU A 240 6.05 7.76 1.61
C LEU A 240 4.85 8.47 0.98
N GLU A 241 3.64 8.09 1.34
CA GLU A 241 2.42 8.75 0.86
C GLU A 241 2.33 10.22 1.30
N ARG A 242 2.67 10.52 2.56
CA ARG A 242 2.73 11.92 3.02
C ARG A 242 3.74 12.74 2.25
N THR A 243 4.94 12.20 2.00
CA THR A 243 5.97 12.88 1.22
C THR A 243 5.50 13.12 -0.21
N ARG A 244 4.88 12.12 -0.84
CA ARG A 244 4.32 12.21 -2.19
C ARG A 244 3.22 13.26 -2.28
N SER A 245 2.30 13.28 -1.31
CA SER A 245 1.22 14.25 -1.22
C SER A 245 1.75 15.69 -1.06
N LYS A 246 2.74 15.91 -0.18
CA LYS A 246 3.39 17.22 -0.02
C LYS A 246 4.07 17.70 -1.30
N LEU A 247 4.78 16.80 -2.00
CA LEU A 247 5.45 17.14 -3.25
C LEU A 247 4.44 17.59 -4.32
N ARG A 248 3.29 16.90 -4.42
CA ARG A 248 2.20 17.30 -5.32
C ARG A 248 1.58 18.64 -4.94
N GLN A 249 1.36 18.91 -3.65
CA GLN A 249 0.86 20.22 -3.21
C GLN A 249 1.81 21.36 -3.57
N GLN A 250 3.12 21.17 -3.40
CA GLN A 250 4.13 22.15 -3.79
C GLN A 250 4.16 22.39 -5.31
N GLN A 251 3.94 21.34 -6.11
CA GLN A 251 3.83 21.45 -7.57
C GLN A 251 2.61 22.29 -7.97
N ASN A 252 1.44 21.98 -7.41
CA ASN A 252 0.21 22.72 -7.70
C ASN A 252 0.31 24.20 -7.28
N GLN A 253 1.00 24.51 -6.18
CA GLN A 253 1.22 25.90 -5.76
C GLN A 253 2.14 26.69 -6.70
N LYS A 254 3.15 26.05 -7.30
CA LYS A 254 4.02 26.72 -8.29
C LYS A 254 3.26 27.04 -9.58
N GLN A 255 2.36 26.16 -9.99
CA GLN A 255 1.61 26.30 -11.25
C GLN A 255 0.50 27.37 -11.14
N ASN A 256 -0.12 27.52 -9.95
CA ASN A 256 -1.16 28.52 -9.71
C ASN A 256 -0.66 29.96 -9.58
N ASN A 257 0.65 30.21 -9.47
CA ASN A 257 1.19 31.57 -9.44
C ASN A 257 1.31 32.20 -10.84
N ASP A 258 1.28 31.40 -11.91
CA ASP A 258 1.43 31.88 -13.28
C ASP A 258 0.09 32.01 -14.02
N ASP A 259 -0.95 31.27 -13.62
CA ASP A 259 -2.29 31.34 -14.22
C ASP A 259 -3.33 31.86 -13.21
N ASN A 260 -3.50 33.18 -13.22
CA ASN A 260 -4.51 33.88 -12.44
C ASN A 260 -5.90 33.74 -13.10
N ASN A 261 -6.44 32.52 -13.21
CA ASN A 261 -7.87 32.31 -13.40
C ASN A 261 -8.31 30.85 -13.22
N ASN A 262 -9.22 30.69 -12.25
CA ASN A 262 -10.30 29.72 -12.12
C ASN A 262 -10.05 28.20 -12.08
N ASN A 263 -10.63 27.66 -11.01
CA ASN A 263 -11.27 26.35 -10.84
C ASN A 263 -10.38 25.14 -10.53
N ASN A 264 -10.14 24.96 -9.22
CA ASN A 264 -10.69 23.86 -8.40
C ASN A 264 -10.79 22.45 -9.02
N ASN A 265 -9.83 22.03 -9.83
CA ASN A 265 -9.68 20.62 -10.13
C ASN A 265 -8.84 19.96 -9.06
N ASP A 266 -9.55 19.48 -8.03
CA ASP A 266 -9.17 18.41 -7.13
C ASP A 266 -8.70 17.22 -7.98
N ILE A 267 -7.41 17.19 -8.30
CA ILE A 267 -6.81 16.10 -9.06
C ILE A 267 -6.96 14.82 -8.25
N ASN A 268 -7.88 13.98 -8.72
CA ASN A 268 -8.09 12.58 -8.40
C ASN A 268 -6.84 11.92 -7.85
N THR A 269 -6.80 11.73 -6.53
CA THR A 269 -5.87 10.81 -5.89
C THR A 269 -6.61 9.82 -5.03
N TRP A 270 -7.73 9.26 -5.50
CA TRP A 270 -8.47 8.18 -4.80
C TRP A 270 -7.55 7.03 -4.34
N PHE A 271 -6.42 6.83 -5.02
CA PHE A 271 -5.39 5.86 -4.66
C PHE A 271 -4.67 6.14 -3.31
N THR A 272 -4.50 7.41 -2.93
CA THR A 272 -3.78 7.79 -1.69
C THR A 272 -4.60 7.51 -0.42
N PRO A 273 -5.89 7.90 -0.34
CA PRO A 273 -6.75 7.54 0.78
C PRO A 273 -6.89 6.04 0.98
N GLN A 274 -6.96 5.28 -0.12
CA GLN A 274 -7.14 3.83 -0.09
C GLN A 274 -6.00 3.12 0.64
N ILE A 275 -4.76 3.44 0.26
CA ILE A 275 -3.54 2.89 0.89
C ILE A 275 -3.41 3.33 2.35
N LEU A 276 -3.70 4.60 2.64
CA LEU A 276 -3.60 5.14 4.00
C LEU A 276 -4.57 4.42 4.95
N LEU A 277 -5.83 4.28 4.55
CA LEU A 277 -6.83 3.56 5.33
C LEU A 277 -6.46 2.07 5.48
N ALA A 278 -5.94 1.43 4.43
CA ALA A 278 -5.46 0.05 4.49
C ALA A 278 -4.32 -0.11 5.51
N CYS A 279 -3.33 0.80 5.48
CA CYS A 279 -2.22 0.79 6.43
C CYS A 279 -2.70 1.00 7.87
N LEU A 280 -3.59 1.97 8.11
CA LEU A 280 -4.14 2.26 9.43
C LEU A 280 -4.94 1.08 9.98
N ASN A 281 -5.80 0.50 9.16
CA ASN A 281 -6.60 -0.68 9.51
C ASN A 281 -5.70 -1.87 9.87
N ASN A 282 -4.69 -2.15 9.03
CA ASN A 282 -3.80 -3.28 9.25
C ASN A 282 -2.87 -3.05 10.46
N LEU A 283 -2.43 -1.82 10.72
CA LEU A 283 -1.72 -1.46 11.95
C LEU A 283 -2.60 -1.63 13.19
N ALA A 284 -3.87 -1.24 13.13
CA ALA A 284 -4.81 -1.45 14.23
C ALA A 284 -4.93 -2.92 14.59
N HIS A 285 -5.12 -3.78 13.59
CA HIS A 285 -5.14 -5.22 13.77
C HIS A 285 -3.80 -5.78 14.28
N LEU A 286 -2.67 -5.28 13.78
CA LEU A 286 -1.34 -5.71 14.23
C LEU A 286 -1.10 -5.37 15.70
N HIS A 287 -1.46 -4.16 16.12
CA HIS A 287 -1.40 -3.76 17.52
C HIS A 287 -2.33 -4.56 18.42
N TYR A 288 -3.52 -4.94 17.93
CA TYR A 288 -4.39 -5.84 18.65
C TYR A 288 -3.72 -7.19 18.90
N ARG A 289 -3.12 -7.78 17.85
CA ARG A 289 -2.43 -9.08 17.92
C ARG A 289 -1.17 -9.07 18.78
N THR A 290 -0.49 -7.93 18.86
CA THR A 290 0.71 -7.75 19.70
C THR A 290 0.37 -7.27 21.12
N ASN A 291 -0.88 -7.42 21.57
CA ASN A 291 -1.39 -7.02 22.89
C ASN A 291 -1.20 -5.53 23.22
N ASN A 292 -1.09 -4.68 22.19
CA ASN A 292 -1.03 -3.23 22.32
C ASN A 292 -2.41 -2.60 22.09
N HIS A 293 -3.34 -2.88 23.00
CA HIS A 293 -4.74 -2.45 22.88
C HIS A 293 -4.90 -0.93 22.78
N ILE A 294 -4.04 -0.16 23.45
CA ILE A 294 -4.07 1.31 23.39
C ILE A 294 -3.78 1.79 21.96
N ARG A 295 -2.67 1.34 21.35
CA ARG A 295 -2.35 1.72 19.97
C ARG A 295 -3.36 1.19 18.97
N SER A 296 -3.85 -0.03 19.18
CA SER A 296 -4.90 -0.62 18.34
C SER A 296 -6.17 0.24 18.34
N ARG A 297 -6.65 0.65 19.52
CA ARG A 297 -7.81 1.54 19.68
C ARG A 297 -7.58 2.87 18.96
N THR A 298 -6.42 3.50 19.15
CA THR A 298 -6.07 4.75 18.49
C THR A 298 -6.10 4.61 16.97
N CYS A 299 -5.55 3.52 16.42
CA CYS A 299 -5.58 3.27 14.99
C CYS A 299 -7.00 3.06 14.46
N TYR A 300 -7.86 2.25 15.11
CA TYR A 300 -9.24 2.08 14.65
C TYR A 300 -10.06 3.38 14.73
N LEU A 301 -9.90 4.17 15.79
CA LEU A 301 -10.52 5.50 15.87
C LEU A 301 -10.03 6.40 14.72
N GLN A 302 -8.74 6.35 14.40
CA GLN A 302 -8.20 7.09 13.26
C GLN A 302 -8.79 6.62 11.93
N VAL A 303 -9.00 5.31 11.74
CA VAL A 303 -9.69 4.76 10.55
C VAL A 303 -11.10 5.33 10.47
N GLN A 304 -11.89 5.32 11.55
CA GLN A 304 -13.25 5.90 11.54
C GLN A 304 -13.24 7.38 11.17
N ILE A 305 -12.40 8.18 11.85
CA ILE A 305 -12.33 9.63 11.62
C ILE A 305 -11.91 9.92 10.18
N THR A 306 -10.85 9.27 9.69
CA THR A 306 -10.35 9.48 8.33
C THR A 306 -11.36 9.02 7.29
N THR A 307 -11.99 7.86 7.47
CA THR A 307 -13.02 7.34 6.56
C THR A 307 -14.21 8.30 6.47
N LYS A 308 -14.72 8.78 7.61
CA LYS A 308 -15.82 9.75 7.65
C LYS A 308 -15.46 11.05 6.93
N LYS A 309 -14.28 11.61 7.19
CA LYS A 309 -13.82 12.84 6.52
C LYS A 309 -13.74 12.68 5.00
N LEU A 310 -13.26 11.53 4.53
CA LEU A 310 -13.17 11.25 3.09
C LEU A 310 -14.54 11.03 2.46
N TRP A 311 -15.46 10.38 3.19
CA TRP A 311 -16.85 10.23 2.78
C TRP A 311 -17.53 11.60 2.63
N ASP A 312 -17.41 12.46 3.65
CA ASP A 312 -18.00 13.80 3.65
C ASP A 312 -17.42 14.66 2.51
N LEU A 313 -16.11 14.58 2.26
CA LEU A 313 -15.46 15.27 1.14
C LEU A 313 -15.99 14.79 -0.22
N LYS A 314 -16.16 13.48 -0.41
CA LYS A 314 -16.71 12.91 -1.64
C LYS A 314 -18.15 13.40 -1.88
N ARG A 315 -18.98 13.45 -0.83
CA ARG A 315 -20.34 14.00 -0.91
C ARG A 315 -20.37 15.47 -1.34
N GLN A 316 -19.51 16.29 -0.74
CA GLN A 316 -19.40 17.71 -1.10
C GLN A 316 -18.93 17.93 -2.54
N GLN A 317 -18.14 17.01 -3.10
CA GLN A 317 -17.74 17.05 -4.51
C GLN A 317 -18.88 16.67 -5.45
N GLY A 318 -19.68 15.65 -5.09
CA GLY A 318 -20.88 15.26 -5.86
C GLY A 318 -21.93 16.37 -5.93
N GLU A 319 -22.25 17.00 -4.80
CA GLU A 319 -23.23 18.09 -4.73
C GLU A 319 -22.82 19.32 -5.55
N LYS A 320 -21.52 19.55 -5.80
CA LYS A 320 -21.04 20.65 -6.65
C LYS A 320 -21.09 20.35 -8.14
N ALA A 321 -21.06 19.08 -8.53
CA ALA A 321 -21.11 18.69 -9.94
C ALA A 321 -22.53 18.86 -10.52
N GLU A 322 -23.57 18.65 -9.71
CA GLU A 322 -24.97 18.75 -10.15
C GLU A 322 -25.47 20.20 -10.29
N VAL A 323 -24.97 21.13 -9.47
CA VAL A 323 -25.41 22.55 -9.50
C VAL A 323 -24.92 23.31 -10.75
N GLY A 324 -24.01 22.72 -11.54
CA GLY A 324 -23.46 23.32 -12.76
C GLY A 324 -24.21 23.02 -14.06
N ILE A 325 -25.16 22.08 -14.06
CA ILE A 325 -25.87 21.67 -15.28
C ILE A 325 -27.27 22.30 -15.27
N ASN A 326 -27.35 23.53 -15.77
CA ASN A 326 -28.61 24.19 -16.08
C ASN A 326 -29.19 23.58 -17.38
N THR A 327 -29.73 22.36 -17.30
CA THR A 327 -30.51 21.74 -18.38
C THR A 327 -31.99 22.05 -18.17
N ASN A 328 -32.43 23.16 -18.76
CA ASN A 328 -33.77 23.20 -19.36
C ASN A 328 -33.79 22.13 -20.44
N ASN A 329 -34.45 20.99 -20.22
CA ASN A 329 -35.18 20.25 -21.24
C ASN A 329 -35.97 19.12 -20.58
N ASN A 330 -37.26 19.09 -20.91
CA ASN A 330 -38.18 18.00 -20.63
C ASN A 330 -37.71 16.78 -21.42
N ASP A 331 -37.29 15.72 -20.75
CA ASP A 331 -37.24 14.39 -21.37
C ASP A 331 -37.55 13.34 -20.30
N ASP A 332 -38.76 12.78 -20.41
CA ASP A 332 -39.33 11.76 -19.53
C ASP A 332 -38.68 10.40 -19.82
N SER A 333 -37.41 10.25 -19.44
CA SER A 333 -36.68 9.00 -19.56
C SER A 333 -36.61 8.29 -18.20
N ASP A 334 -37.63 7.47 -17.93
CA ASP A 334 -37.62 6.44 -16.87
C ASP A 334 -36.51 5.42 -17.16
N CYS A 335 -35.32 5.64 -16.60
CA CYS A 335 -34.29 4.63 -16.52
C CYS A 335 -33.81 4.48 -15.07
N ASP A 336 -34.21 3.35 -14.48
CA ASP A 336 -33.75 2.83 -13.19
C ASP A 336 -32.23 2.55 -13.25
N ASP A 337 -31.41 3.57 -13.00
CA ASP A 337 -29.96 3.42 -12.85
C ASP A 337 -29.61 3.08 -11.39
N ASP A 338 -29.80 1.82 -11.03
CA ASP A 338 -29.23 1.18 -9.82
C ASP A 338 -27.71 0.90 -9.97
N ASP A 339 -26.93 1.81 -10.59
CA ASP A 339 -25.47 1.71 -10.64
C ASP A 339 -24.87 2.23 -9.32
N ASP A 340 -25.07 1.46 -8.25
CA ASP A 340 -24.42 1.61 -6.95
C ASP A 340 -22.89 1.50 -7.11
N GLY A 341 -22.29 2.64 -7.44
CA GLY A 341 -20.89 2.80 -7.74
C GLY A 341 -19.98 2.07 -6.75
N ILE A 342 -19.17 1.16 -7.29
CA ILE A 342 -18.11 0.36 -6.64
C ILE A 342 -17.24 1.17 -5.64
N GLY A 343 -17.14 2.49 -5.81
CA GLY A 343 -16.39 3.38 -4.92
C GLY A 343 -17.00 3.59 -3.52
N ASP A 344 -18.32 3.53 -3.34
CA ASP A 344 -18.94 3.71 -2.00
C ASP A 344 -18.82 2.46 -1.12
N ASN A 345 -18.57 1.31 -1.76
CA ASN A 345 -18.36 0.05 -1.09
C ASN A 345 -17.05 0.00 -0.30
N TYR A 346 -16.08 0.86 -0.61
CA TYR A 346 -14.77 0.76 0.02
C TYR A 346 -14.69 1.46 1.39
N PHE A 347 -15.27 2.66 1.50
CA PHE A 347 -15.33 3.34 2.79
C PHE A 347 -16.22 2.59 3.78
N SER A 348 -17.29 1.94 3.31
CA SER A 348 -18.14 1.11 4.17
C SER A 348 -17.37 -0.09 4.75
N VAL A 349 -16.47 -0.71 3.98
CA VAL A 349 -15.57 -1.78 4.47
C VAL A 349 -14.69 -1.27 5.60
N PHE A 350 -14.03 -0.12 5.44
CA PHE A 350 -13.16 0.40 6.49
C PHE A 350 -13.89 0.88 7.72
N TRP A 351 -15.05 1.52 7.54
CA TRP A 351 -15.91 1.89 8.64
C TRP A 351 -16.33 0.65 9.45
N THR A 352 -16.79 -0.40 8.75
CA THR A 352 -17.21 -1.66 9.36
C THR A 352 -16.06 -2.33 10.09
N ASN A 353 -14.87 -2.42 9.48
CA ASN A 353 -13.69 -3.01 10.10
C ASN A 353 -13.27 -2.25 11.37
N ALA A 354 -13.33 -0.92 11.33
CA ALA A 354 -12.98 -0.11 12.49
C ALA A 354 -14.00 -0.26 13.63
N CYS A 355 -15.30 -0.29 13.31
CA CYS A 355 -16.35 -0.58 14.29
C CYS A 355 -16.16 -1.96 14.92
N ARG A 356 -15.99 -3.01 14.11
CA ARG A 356 -15.72 -4.39 14.59
C ARG A 356 -14.48 -4.46 15.47
N GLY A 357 -13.38 -3.82 15.04
CA GLY A 357 -12.13 -3.75 15.79
C GLY A 357 -12.28 -3.10 17.16
N LEU A 358 -13.04 -2.00 17.26
CA LEU A 358 -13.33 -1.32 18.52
C LEU A 358 -14.23 -2.16 19.43
N SER A 359 -15.27 -2.80 18.89
CA SER A 359 -16.13 -3.70 19.66
C SER A 359 -15.33 -4.86 20.28
N ARG A 360 -14.38 -5.43 19.54
CA ARG A 360 -13.48 -6.47 20.06
C ARG A 360 -12.64 -5.99 21.23
N LEU A 361 -12.03 -4.81 21.11
CA LEU A 361 -11.23 -4.22 22.19
C LEU A 361 -12.06 -4.01 23.47
N THR A 362 -13.33 -3.61 23.33
CA THR A 362 -14.24 -3.47 24.48
C THR A 362 -14.60 -4.81 25.10
N ALA A 363 -14.87 -5.84 24.28
CA ALA A 363 -15.17 -7.19 24.75
C ALA A 363 -13.98 -7.80 25.51
N SER A 364 -12.75 -7.69 24.97
CA SER A 364 -11.52 -8.17 25.62
C SER A 364 -11.29 -7.51 26.98
N SER A 365 -11.62 -6.21 27.11
CA SER A 365 -11.47 -5.46 28.36
C SER A 365 -12.48 -5.89 29.44
N SER A 366 -13.64 -6.41 29.04
CA SER A 366 -14.69 -6.86 29.96
C SER A 366 -14.42 -8.27 30.50
N SER A 367 -13.78 -9.14 29.71
CA SER A 367 -13.50 -10.53 30.10
C SER A 367 -12.43 -10.68 31.19
N SER A 368 -11.55 -9.69 31.39
CA SER A 368 -10.52 -9.73 32.45
C SER A 368 -11.06 -9.34 33.82
N ARG A 369 -12.32 -8.88 33.92
CA ARG A 369 -12.95 -8.45 35.17
C ARG A 369 -13.81 -9.59 35.73
N SER A 370 -13.18 -10.72 36.04
CA SER A 370 -13.82 -11.72 36.89
C SER A 370 -14.14 -11.06 38.24
N PRO A 371 -15.38 -11.15 38.75
CA PRO A 371 -15.69 -10.63 40.08
C PRO A 371 -14.76 -11.30 41.09
N PRO A 372 -14.26 -10.58 42.12
CA PRO A 372 -13.46 -11.19 43.15
C PRO A 372 -14.27 -12.35 43.71
N ARG A 373 -13.73 -13.57 43.53
CA ARG A 373 -14.30 -14.79 44.07
C ARG A 373 -14.33 -14.59 45.58
N SER A 374 -15.50 -14.24 46.11
CA SER A 374 -15.69 -14.07 47.54
C SER A 374 -15.46 -15.45 48.15
N ASN A 375 -14.28 -15.64 48.74
CA ASN A 375 -14.01 -16.74 49.64
C ASN A 375 -14.88 -16.50 50.89
N ASN A 376 -16.17 -16.78 50.78
CA ASN A 376 -17.06 -16.93 51.90
C ASN A 376 -16.66 -18.22 52.60
N LYS A 377 -15.65 -18.12 53.47
CA LYS A 377 -15.45 -19.07 54.56
C LYS A 377 -16.75 -19.05 55.37
N GLN A 378 -17.59 -20.07 55.19
CA GLN A 378 -18.62 -20.42 56.16
C GLN A 378 -17.92 -20.65 57.50
N GLN A 379 -17.91 -19.62 58.36
CA GLN A 379 -17.66 -19.81 59.78
C GLN A 379 -18.93 -20.43 60.36
N HIS A 380 -18.86 -21.74 60.62
CA HIS A 380 -19.79 -22.44 61.49
C HIS A 380 -19.78 -21.78 62.88
N TYR A 381 -20.81 -20.99 63.20
CA TYR A 381 -21.10 -20.63 64.58
C TYR A 381 -21.71 -21.85 65.28
N VAL A 382 -20.91 -22.48 66.13
CA VAL A 382 -21.39 -23.45 67.12
C VAL A 382 -21.95 -22.65 68.30
N THR A 383 -23.27 -22.47 68.33
CA THR A 383 -23.98 -22.03 69.53
C THR A 383 -24.05 -23.18 70.53
N LYS A 384 -23.20 -23.15 71.56
CA LYS A 384 -23.38 -23.98 72.75
C LYS A 384 -24.56 -23.45 73.57
N SER A 385 -25.67 -24.19 73.53
CA SER A 385 -26.75 -24.08 74.50
C SER A 385 -26.29 -24.74 75.81
N SER A 386 -26.19 -23.95 76.88
CA SER A 386 -26.01 -24.43 78.25
C SER A 386 -27.36 -24.33 78.96
N ALA A 387 -28.11 -25.43 78.96
CA ALA A 387 -29.21 -25.66 79.87
C ALA A 387 -28.78 -26.76 80.85
N ALA A 388 -28.62 -26.40 82.12
CA ALA A 388 -28.62 -27.36 83.22
C ALA A 388 -29.16 -26.67 84.47
N ALA A 389 -30.43 -26.96 84.75
CA ALA A 389 -31.07 -26.74 86.03
C ALA A 389 -31.24 -28.10 86.72
N ALA A 390 -31.08 -28.09 88.04
CA ALA A 390 -31.63 -29.00 89.04
C ALA A 390 -31.16 -30.47 89.06
N ALA A 391 -30.40 -30.82 90.11
CA ALA A 391 -30.87 -31.68 91.22
C ALA A 391 -30.06 -31.36 92.48
#